data_AF-W6YBY4-F1
#
_entry.id   AF-W6YBY4-F1
#
_cell.length_a   1.000
_cell.length_b   1.000
_cell.length_c   1.000
_cell.angle_alpha   90.00
_cell.angle_beta   90.00
_cell.angle_gamma   90.00
#
_symmetry.space_group_name_H-M   'P 1'
#
loop_
_entity.id
_entity.type
_entity.pdbx_description
1 polymer ?
#
loop_
_entity_poly.entity_id
_entity_poly.type
_entity_poly.pdbx_seq_one_letter_code
_entity_poly.pdbx_strand_id
1 'polypeptide(L)'
;MAEQSQPRDLSSLSAQFRSAMESLTHQWGFVVVRTAYANDNDDAQWAAALKKLHDYATPSDSGAEMDPDTFTLPVISDSALLHGADHASVRKAFNQWIADFVGRERNEDDDNDEEWPSDVRRDVFIVIDEAVLASLLNAPDFVRGKVPNLDLEPWVTVVDAEDPANIPYRGGGPYMGFTRAYARVLSQLFDDLDSRSLEKLSPIRVYDGQIPFFTGSSQGKLVDPPGGVDGRYKFPRGTPRGAQGAQAMLEEIERAVGRGSMGY
;
A
#
# COMPACT_ATOMS: atom_id res chain seq x y z
N MET A 1 -25.82 -15.00 15.14
CA MET A 1 -24.70 -15.96 15.12
C MET A 1 -23.67 -15.36 14.18
N ALA A 2 -22.52 -14.95 14.70
CA ALA A 2 -21.43 -14.43 13.87
C ALA A 2 -20.57 -15.63 13.48
N GLU A 3 -20.56 -15.99 12.19
CA GLU A 3 -19.59 -16.94 11.67
C GLU A 3 -18.20 -16.33 11.86
N GLN A 4 -17.39 -16.96 12.70
CA GLN A 4 -15.97 -16.71 12.74
C GLN A 4 -15.39 -17.22 11.43
N SER A 5 -15.13 -16.31 10.49
CA SER A 5 -14.37 -16.59 9.28
C SER A 5 -13.06 -17.27 9.67
N GLN A 6 -12.86 -18.50 9.22
CA GLN A 6 -11.57 -19.17 9.34
C GLN A 6 -10.47 -18.29 8.71
N PRO A 7 -9.26 -18.26 9.28
CA PRO A 7 -8.16 -17.53 8.67
C PRO A 7 -7.90 -18.12 7.28
N ARG A 8 -8.14 -17.31 6.24
CA ARG A 8 -7.94 -17.71 4.85
C ARG A 8 -6.44 -17.88 4.63
N ASP A 9 -6.03 -19.03 4.14
CA ASP A 9 -4.64 -19.28 3.80
C ASP A 9 -4.32 -18.61 2.46
N LEU A 10 -3.76 -17.41 2.53
CA LEU A 10 -3.34 -16.66 1.35
C LEU A 10 -1.98 -17.13 0.79
N SER A 11 -1.29 -18.05 1.48
CA SER A 11 0.02 -18.55 1.03
C SER A 11 -0.06 -19.39 -0.25
N SER A 12 -1.23 -19.95 -0.58
CA SER A 12 -1.45 -20.65 -1.85
C SER A 12 -1.25 -19.78 -3.08
N LEU A 13 -1.30 -18.44 -2.92
CA LEU A 13 -1.04 -17.49 -4.00
C LEU A 13 0.45 -17.29 -4.32
N SER A 14 1.38 -17.93 -3.60
CA SER A 14 2.82 -17.88 -3.92
C SER A 14 3.13 -18.30 -5.35
N ALA A 15 2.35 -19.23 -5.93
CA ALA A 15 2.52 -19.66 -7.33
C ALA A 15 2.08 -18.57 -8.33
N GLN A 16 0.97 -17.88 -8.05
CA GLN A 16 0.53 -16.73 -8.86
C GLN A 16 1.53 -15.58 -8.77
N PHE A 17 2.01 -15.28 -7.56
CA PHE A 17 3.05 -14.28 -7.33
C PHE A 17 4.30 -14.59 -8.15
N ARG A 18 4.80 -15.82 -8.06
CA ARG A 18 5.97 -16.26 -8.82
C ARG A 18 5.75 -16.09 -10.32
N SER A 19 4.64 -16.60 -10.86
CA SER A 19 4.33 -16.47 -12.29
C SER A 19 4.21 -15.01 -12.74
N ALA A 20 3.78 -14.10 -11.86
CA ALA A 20 3.69 -12.67 -12.16
C ALA A 20 5.06 -11.96 -12.13
N MET A 21 6.01 -12.51 -11.37
CA MET A 21 7.35 -11.93 -11.17
C MET A 21 8.42 -12.54 -12.10
N GLU A 22 8.33 -13.83 -12.45
CA GLU A 22 9.34 -14.58 -13.22
C GLU A 22 9.68 -13.95 -14.59
N SER A 23 8.72 -13.28 -15.23
CA SER A 23 8.95 -12.66 -16.54
C SER A 23 9.52 -11.24 -16.45
N LEU A 24 9.73 -10.72 -15.24
CA LEU A 24 10.13 -9.33 -15.03
C LEU A 24 11.66 -9.23 -14.88
N THR A 25 12.27 -8.58 -15.87
CA THR A 25 13.67 -8.15 -15.88
C THR A 25 13.77 -6.62 -16.02
N HIS A 26 14.34 -5.95 -15.01
CA HIS A 26 14.52 -4.48 -14.98
C HIS A 26 13.25 -3.62 -15.12
N GLN A 27 12.06 -4.17 -14.88
CA GLN A 27 10.84 -3.37 -14.75
C GLN A 27 10.71 -2.81 -13.33
N TRP A 28 10.25 -1.57 -13.24
CA TRP A 28 9.96 -0.92 -11.96
C TRP A 28 8.45 -0.83 -11.73
N GLY A 29 8.06 -0.72 -10.46
CA GLY A 29 6.66 -0.52 -10.09
C GLY A 29 6.31 -1.21 -8.79
N PHE A 30 5.05 -1.64 -8.68
CA PHE A 30 4.47 -2.12 -7.44
C PHE A 30 3.62 -3.35 -7.70
N VAL A 31 3.72 -4.36 -6.83
CA VAL A 31 2.75 -5.45 -6.81
C VAL A 31 1.39 -4.90 -6.41
N VAL A 32 0.35 -5.24 -7.17
CA VAL A 32 -1.04 -4.86 -6.92
C VAL A 32 -1.79 -6.07 -6.40
N VAL A 33 -2.31 -5.99 -5.18
CA VAL A 33 -3.19 -7.00 -4.59
C VAL A 33 -4.63 -6.52 -4.68
N ARG A 34 -5.45 -7.27 -5.41
CA ARG A 34 -6.86 -6.99 -5.58
C ARG A 34 -7.66 -7.62 -4.44
N THR A 35 -8.37 -6.80 -3.66
CA THR A 35 -9.27 -7.28 -2.59
C THR A 35 -10.72 -6.89 -2.81
N ALA A 36 -10.99 -5.96 -3.74
CA ALA A 36 -12.32 -5.60 -4.19
C ALA A 36 -12.79 -6.42 -5.40
N TYR A 37 -14.00 -6.96 -5.26
CA TYR A 37 -14.71 -7.67 -6.32
C TYR A 37 -16.17 -7.22 -6.32
N ALA A 38 -16.64 -6.74 -7.46
CA ALA A 38 -18.03 -6.38 -7.68
C ALA A 38 -18.86 -7.64 -7.99
N ASN A 39 -20.13 -7.62 -7.60
CA ASN A 39 -21.05 -8.70 -7.94
C ASN A 39 -21.45 -8.69 -9.42
N ASP A 40 -21.51 -7.49 -10.01
CA ASP A 40 -21.94 -7.26 -11.38
C ASP A 40 -20.83 -6.55 -12.17
N ASN A 41 -20.57 -7.04 -13.39
CA ASN A 41 -19.62 -6.44 -14.33
C ASN A 41 -18.18 -6.29 -13.78
N ASP A 42 -17.80 -7.21 -12.91
CA ASP A 42 -16.52 -7.21 -12.19
C ASP A 42 -15.30 -7.10 -13.11
N ASP A 43 -15.24 -7.94 -14.15
CA ASP A 43 -14.11 -7.98 -15.09
C ASP A 43 -13.93 -6.65 -15.82
N ALA A 44 -15.03 -6.03 -16.28
CA ALA A 44 -14.95 -4.76 -17.00
C ALA A 44 -14.61 -3.60 -16.06
N GLN A 45 -15.16 -3.58 -14.85
CA GLN A 45 -14.80 -2.58 -13.83
C GLN A 45 -13.33 -2.70 -13.43
N TRP A 46 -12.86 -3.92 -13.20
CA TRP A 46 -11.46 -4.18 -12.88
C TRP A 46 -10.53 -3.76 -14.03
N ALA A 47 -10.84 -4.14 -15.27
CA ALA A 47 -10.06 -3.76 -16.43
C ALA A 47 -9.99 -2.23 -16.59
N ALA A 48 -11.11 -1.53 -16.40
CA ALA A 48 -11.17 -0.07 -16.46
C ALA A 48 -10.35 0.58 -15.34
N ALA A 49 -10.43 0.05 -14.11
CA ALA A 49 -9.70 0.55 -12.96
C ALA A 49 -8.19 0.34 -13.11
N LEU A 50 -7.76 -0.85 -13.52
CA LEU A 50 -6.35 -1.18 -13.74
C LEU A 50 -5.76 -0.36 -14.88
N LYS A 51 -6.50 -0.20 -15.99
CA LYS A 51 -6.09 0.69 -17.09
C LYS A 51 -5.90 2.11 -16.59
N LYS A 52 -6.83 2.63 -15.79
CA LYS A 52 -6.75 4.00 -15.29
C LYS A 52 -5.60 4.17 -14.29
N LEU A 53 -5.38 3.20 -13.40
CA LEU A 53 -4.21 3.20 -12.52
C LEU A 53 -2.93 3.28 -13.34
N HIS A 54 -2.80 2.44 -14.37
CA HIS A 54 -1.65 2.44 -15.26
C HIS A 54 -1.47 3.80 -15.94
N ASP A 55 -2.52 4.31 -16.61
CA ASP A 55 -2.46 5.58 -17.34
C ASP A 55 -2.04 6.77 -16.46
N TYR A 56 -2.52 6.82 -15.21
CA TYR A 56 -2.14 7.87 -14.27
C TYR A 56 -0.71 7.69 -13.74
N ALA A 57 -0.30 6.46 -13.44
CA ALA A 57 0.97 6.16 -12.78
C ALA A 57 2.17 6.19 -13.72
N THR A 58 1.98 5.93 -15.02
CA THR A 58 3.05 6.00 -16.02
C THR A 58 3.64 7.42 -16.10
N PRO A 59 4.96 7.60 -15.89
CA PRO A 59 5.61 8.89 -15.99
C PRO A 59 5.39 9.55 -17.35
N SER A 60 5.30 10.89 -17.36
CA SER A 60 5.07 11.66 -18.58
C SER A 60 6.33 12.03 -19.35
N ASP A 61 7.51 11.95 -18.72
CA ASP A 61 8.77 12.46 -19.27
C ASP A 61 9.71 11.30 -19.62
N SER A 62 10.23 11.32 -20.85
CA SER A 62 11.31 10.42 -21.30
C SER A 62 12.67 10.75 -20.69
N GLY A 63 12.78 11.86 -19.96
CA GLY A 63 13.94 12.24 -19.15
C GLY A 63 13.80 11.91 -17.66
N ALA A 64 12.70 11.27 -17.25
CA ALA A 64 12.59 10.73 -15.89
C ALA A 64 13.60 9.59 -15.70
N GLU A 65 14.13 9.45 -14.48
CA GLU A 65 15.02 8.33 -14.12
C GLU A 65 14.32 6.97 -14.32
N MET A 66 12.99 6.97 -14.20
CA MET A 66 12.08 5.86 -14.49
C MET A 66 11.57 5.90 -15.94
N ASP A 67 11.94 4.92 -16.75
CA ASP A 67 11.43 4.79 -18.12
C ASP A 67 9.93 4.40 -18.09
N PRO A 68 9.03 5.18 -18.74
CA PRO A 68 7.62 4.83 -18.89
C PRO A 68 7.37 3.43 -19.47
N ASP A 69 8.24 2.94 -20.35
CA ASP A 69 8.08 1.66 -21.05
C ASP A 69 8.43 0.45 -20.16
N THR A 70 9.13 0.67 -19.05
CA THR A 70 9.49 -0.38 -18.08
C THR A 70 8.60 -0.37 -16.83
N PHE A 71 7.56 0.48 -16.79
CA PHE A 71 6.58 0.49 -15.71
C PHE A 71 5.71 -0.76 -15.73
N THR A 72 5.59 -1.45 -14.59
CA THR A 72 4.75 -2.64 -14.45
C THR A 72 3.95 -2.65 -13.15
N LEU A 73 2.78 -3.31 -13.19
CA LEU A 73 1.90 -3.51 -12.04
C LEU A 73 1.48 -4.99 -11.98
N PRO A 74 2.34 -5.88 -11.45
CA PRO A 74 2.02 -7.30 -11.35
C PRO A 74 0.82 -7.51 -10.44
N VAL A 75 -0.24 -8.14 -10.95
CA VAL A 75 -1.51 -8.27 -10.23
C VAL A 75 -1.62 -9.64 -9.57
N ILE A 76 -1.87 -9.64 -8.27
CA ILE A 76 -2.30 -10.82 -7.50
C ILE A 76 -3.81 -10.69 -7.27
N SER A 77 -4.56 -11.69 -7.72
CA SER A 77 -6.02 -11.67 -7.65
C SER A 77 -6.58 -13.09 -7.56
N ASP A 78 -7.47 -13.29 -6.59
CA ASP A 78 -8.26 -14.49 -6.39
C ASP A 78 -9.49 -14.09 -5.54
N SER A 79 -10.69 -14.12 -6.14
CA SER A 79 -11.90 -13.64 -5.45
C SER A 79 -12.32 -14.53 -4.29
N ALA A 80 -11.96 -15.81 -4.28
CA ALA A 80 -12.30 -16.71 -3.18
C ALA A 80 -11.44 -16.42 -1.95
N LEU A 81 -10.17 -16.10 -2.16
CA LEU A 81 -9.19 -15.88 -1.10
C LEU A 81 -9.12 -14.41 -0.66
N LEU A 82 -9.03 -13.48 -1.60
CA LEU A 82 -8.70 -12.07 -1.34
C LEU A 82 -9.92 -11.15 -1.16
N HIS A 83 -11.14 -11.60 -1.49
CA HIS A 83 -12.32 -10.73 -1.36
C HIS A 83 -12.53 -10.27 0.09
N GLY A 84 -12.36 -8.97 0.33
CA GLY A 84 -12.46 -8.36 1.66
C GLY A 84 -11.30 -8.68 2.61
N ALA A 85 -10.16 -9.17 2.11
CA ALA A 85 -8.97 -9.38 2.93
C ALA A 85 -8.41 -8.04 3.46
N ASP A 86 -8.11 -7.99 4.76
CA ASP A 86 -7.53 -6.82 5.41
C ASP A 86 -6.03 -6.66 5.13
N HIS A 87 -5.48 -5.48 5.44
CA HIS A 87 -4.07 -5.16 5.20
C HIS A 87 -3.10 -6.05 5.98
N ALA A 88 -3.43 -6.48 7.21
CA ALA A 88 -2.58 -7.38 7.99
C ALA A 88 -2.42 -8.73 7.31
N SER A 89 -3.56 -9.32 6.92
CA SER A 89 -3.64 -10.62 6.25
C SER A 89 -2.87 -10.58 4.93
N VAL A 90 -3.08 -9.54 4.13
CA VAL A 90 -2.37 -9.38 2.85
C VAL A 90 -0.88 -9.12 3.07
N ARG A 91 -0.48 -8.26 4.01
CA ARG A 91 0.93 -7.99 4.34
C ARG A 91 1.66 -9.26 4.74
N LYS A 92 1.06 -10.07 5.61
CA LYS A 92 1.63 -11.35 6.04
C LYS A 92 1.83 -12.29 4.85
N ALA A 93 0.83 -12.40 3.98
CA ALA A 93 0.91 -13.23 2.78
C ALA A 93 1.98 -12.74 1.81
N PHE A 94 2.04 -11.43 1.56
CA PHE A 94 3.01 -10.78 0.68
C PHE A 94 4.46 -11.05 1.11
N ASN A 95 4.76 -10.91 2.40
CA ASN A 95 6.08 -11.25 2.94
C ASN A 95 6.42 -12.74 2.74
N GLN A 96 5.43 -13.62 2.88
CA GLN A 96 5.62 -15.05 2.63
C GLN A 96 5.85 -15.35 1.14
N TRP A 97 5.13 -14.68 0.23
CA TRP A 97 5.33 -14.82 -1.22
C TRP A 97 6.74 -14.37 -1.64
N ILE A 98 7.23 -13.25 -1.11
CA ILE A 98 8.60 -12.78 -1.34
C ILE A 98 9.62 -13.80 -0.82
N ALA A 99 9.44 -14.29 0.41
CA ALA A 99 10.34 -15.28 0.99
C ALA A 99 10.37 -16.60 0.20
N ASP A 100 9.21 -17.06 -0.28
CA ASP A 100 9.09 -18.25 -1.13
C ASP A 100 9.72 -18.06 -2.51
N PHE A 101 9.66 -16.85 -3.07
CA PHE A 101 10.27 -16.49 -4.34
C PHE A 101 11.80 -16.49 -4.22
N VAL A 102 12.35 -15.66 -3.32
CA VAL A 102 13.81 -15.52 -3.09
C VAL A 102 14.43 -16.82 -2.57
N GLY A 103 13.72 -17.54 -1.72
CA GLY A 103 14.20 -18.80 -1.14
C GLY A 103 14.32 -19.93 -2.17
N ARG A 104 13.60 -19.88 -3.29
CA ARG A 104 13.67 -20.90 -4.35
C ARG A 104 14.77 -20.61 -5.36
N GLU A 105 14.93 -19.36 -5.79
CA GLU A 105 16.02 -18.97 -6.70
C GLU A 105 17.40 -19.36 -6.14
N ARG A 106 17.59 -19.27 -4.81
CA ARG A 106 18.83 -19.73 -4.14
C ARG A 106 19.13 -21.24 -4.20
N ASN A 107 18.18 -22.09 -4.56
CA ASN A 107 18.36 -23.55 -4.55
C ASN A 107 18.65 -24.13 -5.96
N GLU A 108 18.62 -23.30 -7.01
CA GLU A 108 18.90 -23.70 -8.38
C GLU A 108 20.35 -23.29 -8.75
N ASP A 109 21.31 -24.17 -8.41
CA ASP A 109 22.67 -24.27 -8.99
C ASP A 109 23.36 -22.98 -9.53
N ASP A 110 23.75 -22.00 -8.69
CA ASP A 110 24.96 -21.20 -8.93
C ASP A 110 25.40 -20.36 -7.70
N ASP A 111 26.72 -20.21 -7.53
CA ASP A 111 27.39 -19.34 -6.53
C ASP A 111 27.23 -17.85 -6.85
N ASN A 112 26.16 -17.47 -7.54
CA ASN A 112 25.85 -16.11 -7.91
C ASN A 112 24.71 -15.65 -7.00
N ASP A 113 24.94 -14.55 -6.28
CA ASP A 113 23.92 -13.84 -5.50
C ASP A 113 22.83 -13.32 -6.47
N GLU A 114 22.01 -14.20 -7.05
CA GLU A 114 21.01 -13.82 -8.04
C GLU A 114 20.03 -12.83 -7.39
N GLU A 115 20.29 -11.60 -7.80
CA GLU A 115 19.72 -10.36 -7.38
C GLU A 115 18.29 -10.35 -7.90
N TRP A 116 17.36 -10.00 -7.01
CA TRP A 116 15.96 -9.73 -7.32
C TRP A 116 15.82 -9.14 -8.74
N PRO A 117 15.29 -9.88 -9.73
CA PRO A 117 15.56 -9.63 -11.16
C PRO A 117 14.88 -8.39 -11.73
N SER A 118 13.93 -7.84 -10.99
CA SER A 118 13.14 -6.65 -11.35
C SER A 118 13.36 -5.54 -10.35
N ASP A 119 13.09 -4.29 -10.71
CA ASP A 119 13.08 -3.18 -9.76
C ASP A 119 11.71 -3.04 -9.05
N VAL A 120 10.77 -3.97 -9.23
CA VAL A 120 9.47 -3.93 -8.54
C VAL A 120 9.70 -3.92 -7.02
N ARG A 121 9.02 -3.00 -6.32
CA ARG A 121 9.17 -2.84 -4.86
C ARG A 121 8.76 -4.11 -4.12
N ARG A 122 9.58 -4.49 -3.15
CA ARG A 122 9.36 -5.60 -2.20
C ARG A 122 9.04 -5.13 -0.78
N ASP A 123 9.32 -3.88 -0.48
CA ASP A 123 9.12 -3.24 0.81
C ASP A 123 7.74 -2.57 0.93
N VAL A 124 7.04 -2.40 -0.19
CA VAL A 124 5.65 -1.90 -0.23
C VAL A 124 4.87 -2.57 -1.35
N PHE A 125 3.54 -2.56 -1.25
CA PHE A 125 2.63 -3.04 -2.29
C PHE A 125 1.35 -2.20 -2.33
N ILE A 126 0.61 -2.26 -3.43
CA ILE A 126 -0.67 -1.55 -3.60
C ILE A 126 -1.82 -2.51 -3.27
N VAL A 127 -2.78 -2.06 -2.46
CA VAL A 127 -4.05 -2.75 -2.27
C VAL A 127 -5.17 -1.99 -2.98
N ILE A 128 -5.94 -2.70 -3.80
CA ILE A 128 -7.17 -2.19 -4.40
C ILE A 128 -8.36 -2.78 -3.65
N ASP A 129 -8.76 -2.06 -2.60
CA ASP A 129 -10.01 -2.26 -1.86
C ASP A 129 -11.19 -1.53 -2.52
N GLU A 130 -12.38 -1.62 -1.93
CA GLU A 130 -13.59 -1.03 -2.51
C GLU A 130 -13.48 0.49 -2.69
N ALA A 131 -12.79 1.17 -1.76
CA ALA A 131 -12.64 2.61 -1.79
C ALA A 131 -11.64 3.06 -2.87
N VAL A 132 -10.54 2.32 -3.04
CA VAL A 132 -9.57 2.52 -4.12
C VAL A 132 -10.21 2.21 -5.48
N LEU A 133 -10.95 1.11 -5.59
CA LEU A 133 -11.66 0.75 -6.81
C LEU A 133 -12.65 1.86 -7.20
N ALA A 134 -13.45 2.35 -6.25
CA ALA A 134 -14.34 3.48 -6.48
C ALA A 134 -13.58 4.76 -6.87
N SER A 135 -12.44 5.05 -6.23
CA SER A 135 -11.60 6.21 -6.58
C SER A 135 -11.11 6.13 -8.03
N LEU A 136 -10.67 4.96 -8.48
CA LEU A 136 -10.21 4.73 -9.84
C LEU A 136 -11.38 4.83 -10.83
N LEU A 137 -12.51 4.17 -10.57
CA LEU A 137 -13.64 4.19 -11.50
C LEU A 137 -14.23 5.60 -11.68
N ASN A 138 -14.33 6.38 -10.60
CA ASN A 138 -14.91 7.72 -10.63
C ASN A 138 -13.97 8.82 -11.13
N ALA A 139 -12.66 8.58 -11.18
CA ALA A 139 -11.71 9.55 -11.73
C ALA A 139 -11.97 9.83 -13.21
N PRO A 140 -11.68 11.04 -13.71
CA PRO A 140 -11.73 11.32 -15.13
C PRO A 140 -10.68 10.49 -15.89
N ASP A 141 -10.83 10.38 -17.20
CA ASP A 141 -9.78 9.77 -18.01
C ASP A 141 -8.51 10.63 -17.95
N PHE A 142 -7.36 9.96 -17.86
CA PHE A 142 -6.08 10.63 -17.87
C PHE A 142 -5.82 11.26 -19.24
N VAL A 143 -5.48 12.55 -19.25
CA VAL A 143 -5.11 13.29 -20.46
C VAL A 143 -3.74 13.91 -20.25
N ARG A 144 -2.75 13.39 -20.96
CA ARG A 144 -1.35 13.85 -20.86
C ARG A 144 -1.25 15.35 -21.18
N GLY A 145 -0.49 16.08 -20.36
CA GLY A 145 -0.26 17.53 -20.50
C GLY A 145 -1.41 18.42 -20.03
N LYS A 146 -2.54 17.85 -19.58
CA LYS A 146 -3.62 18.61 -18.95
C LYS A 146 -3.26 18.90 -17.50
N VAL A 147 -3.52 20.13 -17.05
CA VAL A 147 -3.37 20.48 -15.63
C VAL A 147 -4.31 19.61 -14.79
N PRO A 148 -3.79 18.87 -13.81
CA PRO A 148 -4.60 17.97 -13.02
C PRO A 148 -5.57 18.72 -12.11
N ASN A 149 -6.81 18.23 -12.03
CA ASN A 149 -7.73 18.61 -10.97
C ASN A 149 -7.56 17.63 -9.80
N LEU A 150 -6.79 18.05 -8.80
CA LEU A 150 -6.38 17.22 -7.65
C LEU A 150 -7.55 16.65 -6.82
N ASP A 151 -8.74 17.26 -6.90
CA ASP A 151 -9.93 16.79 -6.19
C ASP A 151 -10.60 15.59 -6.89
N LEU A 152 -10.31 15.40 -8.18
CA LEU A 152 -10.86 14.32 -9.00
C LEU A 152 -9.81 13.24 -9.32
N GLU A 153 -8.56 13.43 -8.88
CA GLU A 153 -7.51 12.45 -9.14
C GLU A 153 -7.72 11.17 -8.34
N PRO A 154 -7.48 10.01 -8.98
CA PRO A 154 -7.56 8.76 -8.29
C PRO A 154 -6.39 8.61 -7.33
N TRP A 155 -6.64 7.91 -6.24
CA TRP A 155 -5.64 7.51 -5.27
C TRP A 155 -5.70 6.01 -5.04
N VAL A 156 -4.59 5.48 -4.53
CA VAL A 156 -4.43 4.06 -4.15
C VAL A 156 -3.98 3.97 -2.70
N THR A 157 -4.14 2.79 -2.10
CA THR A 157 -3.57 2.47 -0.80
C THR A 157 -2.25 1.73 -0.99
N VAL A 158 -1.16 2.34 -0.54
CA VAL A 158 0.17 1.73 -0.52
C VAL A 158 0.41 1.20 0.87
N VAL A 159 0.60 -0.11 0.99
CA VAL A 159 0.79 -0.83 2.25
C VAL A 159 2.26 -1.14 2.44
N ASP A 160 2.75 -0.88 3.64
CA ASP A 160 4.10 -1.24 4.07
C ASP A 160 4.20 -2.75 4.26
N ALA A 161 5.25 -3.36 3.74
CA ALA A 161 5.55 -4.76 3.99
C ALA A 161 5.96 -4.97 5.47
N GLU A 162 6.55 -3.96 6.12
CA GLU A 162 6.87 -4.02 7.54
C GLU A 162 5.61 -3.88 8.40
N ASP A 163 5.48 -4.76 9.40
CA ASP A 163 4.38 -4.69 10.35
C ASP A 163 4.46 -3.39 11.16
N PRO A 164 3.42 -2.53 11.19
CA PRO A 164 3.43 -1.31 11.96
C PRO A 164 3.70 -1.54 13.45
N ALA A 165 3.43 -2.73 13.99
CA ALA A 165 3.77 -3.10 15.37
C ALA A 165 5.28 -3.12 15.66
N ASN A 166 6.10 -3.33 14.63
CA ASN A 166 7.57 -3.34 14.74
C ASN A 166 8.17 -1.92 14.66
N ILE A 167 7.38 -0.93 14.20
CA ILE A 167 7.84 0.44 14.08
C ILE A 167 7.78 1.13 15.45
N PRO A 168 8.91 1.68 15.94
CA PRO A 168 8.92 2.39 17.21
C PRO A 168 7.95 3.57 17.22
N TYR A 169 7.15 3.68 18.28
CA TYR A 169 6.25 4.82 18.44
C TYR A 169 7.03 6.13 18.66
N ARG A 170 6.78 7.14 17.79
CA ARG A 170 7.51 8.42 17.77
C ARG A 170 6.73 9.62 18.30
N GLY A 171 5.53 9.40 18.83
CA GLY A 171 4.59 10.47 19.21
C GLY A 171 3.52 10.72 18.14
N GLY A 172 2.40 11.32 18.52
CA GLY A 172 1.23 11.46 17.64
C GLY A 172 0.46 10.15 17.49
N GLY A 173 -0.20 9.95 16.34
CA GLY A 173 -0.87 8.68 16.09
C GLY A 173 0.12 7.57 15.77
N PRO A 174 -0.13 6.32 16.22
CA PRO A 174 0.66 5.16 15.80
C PRO A 174 0.69 5.04 14.27
N TYR A 175 1.82 4.55 13.74
CA TYR A 175 1.96 4.27 12.32
C TYR A 175 0.94 3.21 11.89
N MET A 176 0.27 3.43 10.76
CA MET A 176 -0.82 2.57 10.29
C MET A 176 -0.34 1.41 9.41
N GLY A 177 0.94 1.40 9.02
CA GLY A 177 1.45 0.42 8.06
C GLY A 177 0.92 0.59 6.64
N PHE A 178 0.33 1.75 6.32
CA PHE A 178 -0.07 2.14 4.98
C PHE A 178 -0.16 3.67 4.84
N THR A 179 -0.14 4.14 3.59
CA THR A 179 -0.45 5.53 3.20
C THR A 179 -1.27 5.53 1.92
N ARG A 180 -2.16 6.51 1.75
CA ARG A 180 -2.76 6.76 0.44
C ARG A 180 -1.75 7.46 -0.45
N ALA A 181 -1.80 7.26 -1.76
CA ALA A 181 -0.97 7.98 -2.71
C ALA A 181 -1.79 8.33 -3.95
N TYR A 182 -1.55 9.49 -4.56
CA TYR A 182 -2.18 9.82 -5.84
C TYR A 182 -1.59 8.88 -6.87
N ALA A 183 -2.40 8.31 -7.75
CA ALA A 183 -1.89 7.37 -8.75
C ALA A 183 -0.77 8.02 -9.59
N ARG A 184 -0.88 9.32 -9.91
CA ARG A 184 0.12 10.06 -10.68
C ARG A 184 1.46 10.34 -10.01
N VAL A 185 1.58 10.11 -8.71
CA VAL A 185 2.85 10.34 -7.99
C VAL A 185 3.52 9.02 -7.59
N LEU A 186 3.07 7.90 -8.16
CA LEU A 186 3.64 6.58 -7.85
C LEU A 186 5.09 6.44 -8.31
N SER A 187 5.49 7.06 -9.42
CA SER A 187 6.91 7.12 -9.82
C SER A 187 7.75 7.88 -8.81
N GLN A 188 7.30 9.07 -8.39
CA GLN A 188 7.99 9.85 -7.36
C GLN A 188 8.04 9.13 -6.01
N LEU A 189 6.97 8.41 -5.65
CA LEU A 189 6.93 7.58 -4.46
C LEU A 189 7.97 6.47 -4.54
N PHE A 190 8.09 5.82 -5.70
CA PHE A 190 9.10 4.80 -5.94
C PHE A 190 10.50 5.36 -5.66
N ASP A 191 10.86 6.48 -6.29
CA ASP A 191 12.18 7.13 -6.11
C ASP A 191 12.42 7.52 -4.64
N ASP A 192 11.40 8.09 -3.99
CA ASP A 192 11.50 8.52 -2.59
C ASP A 192 11.76 7.34 -1.64
N LEU A 193 11.24 6.16 -1.98
CA LEU A 193 11.40 4.94 -1.21
C LEU A 193 12.82 4.34 -1.28
N ASP A 194 13.68 4.78 -2.20
CA ASP A 194 15.10 4.37 -2.21
C ASP A 194 15.91 4.97 -1.06
N SER A 195 15.46 6.12 -0.56
CA SER A 195 16.16 6.86 0.51
C SER A 195 15.42 6.84 1.84
N ARG A 196 14.12 6.54 1.85
CA ARG A 196 13.23 6.68 3.00
C ARG A 196 12.22 5.53 3.06
N SER A 197 11.95 5.01 4.25
CA SER A 197 10.84 4.05 4.44
C SER A 197 9.48 4.72 4.25
N LEU A 198 8.44 3.93 3.95
CA LEU A 198 7.07 4.42 3.84
C LEU A 198 6.60 5.12 5.12
N GLU A 199 7.03 4.65 6.30
CA GLU A 199 6.81 5.31 7.59
C GLU A 199 7.31 6.76 7.60
N LYS A 200 8.51 7.02 7.08
CA LYS A 200 9.08 8.37 7.03
C LYS A 200 8.41 9.28 6.01
N LEU A 201 7.80 8.71 4.98
CA LEU A 201 7.03 9.43 3.97
C LEU A 201 5.57 9.68 4.42
N SER A 202 5.12 8.98 5.46
CA SER A 202 3.76 9.08 5.97
C SER A 202 3.65 10.19 7.03
N PRO A 203 2.75 11.17 6.86
CA PRO A 203 2.55 12.20 7.87
C PRO A 203 2.01 11.62 9.18
N ILE A 204 2.52 12.12 10.31
CA ILE A 204 2.11 11.70 11.65
C ILE A 204 0.70 12.20 11.95
N ARG A 205 -0.22 11.30 12.29
CA ARG A 205 -1.61 11.63 12.60
C ARG A 205 -1.73 12.45 13.89
N VAL A 206 -2.72 13.34 13.94
CA VAL A 206 -3.01 14.23 15.07
C VAL A 206 -4.21 13.75 15.88
N TYR A 207 -5.19 13.11 15.23
CA TYR A 207 -6.35 12.49 15.89
C TYR A 207 -6.78 11.21 15.20
N ASP A 208 -7.60 10.45 15.92
CA ASP A 208 -8.09 9.16 15.49
C ASP A 208 -8.87 9.21 14.16
N GLY A 209 -8.64 8.23 13.31
CA GLY A 209 -9.26 8.11 11.98
C GLY A 209 -8.67 8.98 10.87
N GLN A 210 -7.69 9.85 11.13
CA GLN A 210 -6.96 10.52 10.04
C GLN A 210 -6.21 9.52 9.18
N ILE A 211 -6.18 9.76 7.86
CA ILE A 211 -5.50 8.88 6.91
C ILE A 211 -4.29 9.61 6.32
N PRO A 212 -3.07 9.05 6.43
CA PRO A 212 -1.91 9.62 5.78
C PRO A 212 -2.04 9.53 4.25
N PHE A 213 -1.61 10.58 3.55
CA PHE A 213 -1.72 10.68 2.10
C PHE A 213 -0.46 11.33 1.51
N PHE A 214 0.32 10.55 0.78
CA PHE A 214 1.43 11.01 -0.04
C PHE A 214 0.94 11.73 -1.31
N THR A 215 1.33 13.00 -1.47
CA THR A 215 0.91 13.86 -2.59
C THR A 215 2.02 14.14 -3.59
N GLY A 216 3.14 13.41 -3.53
CA GLY A 216 4.36 13.74 -4.26
C GLY A 216 5.21 14.80 -3.58
N SER A 217 4.97 15.06 -2.28
CA SER A 217 5.79 15.95 -1.47
C SER A 217 6.27 15.21 -0.23
N SER A 218 7.44 15.58 0.27
CA SER A 218 8.06 14.98 1.46
C SER A 218 7.26 15.17 2.76
N GLN A 219 6.28 16.09 2.77
CA GLN A 219 5.40 16.32 3.93
C GLN A 219 4.06 15.58 3.83
N GLY A 220 3.64 15.18 2.62
CA GLY A 220 2.31 14.62 2.37
C GLY A 220 1.17 15.51 2.89
N LYS A 221 -0.01 14.90 3.10
CA LYS A 221 -1.15 15.50 3.78
C LYS A 221 -1.89 14.47 4.64
N LEU A 222 -2.66 14.94 5.60
CA LEU A 222 -3.62 14.11 6.34
C LEU A 222 -5.01 14.33 5.74
N VAL A 223 -5.73 13.23 5.51
CA VAL A 223 -7.13 13.26 5.10
C VAL A 223 -8.00 13.03 6.31
N ASP A 224 -9.01 13.88 6.45
CA ASP A 224 -9.99 13.71 7.48
C ASP A 224 -10.97 12.59 7.12
N PRO A 225 -11.28 11.71 8.09
CA PRO A 225 -12.28 10.69 7.88
C PRO A 225 -13.66 11.32 7.66
N PRO A 226 -14.60 10.59 7.02
CA PRO A 226 -16.00 11.00 6.94
C PRO A 226 -16.58 11.34 8.32
N GLY A 227 -17.42 12.37 8.38
CA GLY A 227 -18.06 12.83 9.63
C GLY A 227 -17.30 13.91 10.40
N GLY A 228 -16.15 14.37 9.91
CA GLY A 228 -15.42 15.51 10.48
C GLY A 228 -14.57 15.16 11.70
N VAL A 229 -14.10 16.19 12.41
CA VAL A 229 -13.04 16.08 13.43
C VAL A 229 -13.53 16.11 14.88
N ASP A 230 -14.78 16.52 15.09
CA ASP A 230 -15.33 16.79 16.42
C ASP A 230 -15.49 15.51 17.25
N GLY A 231 -15.07 15.56 18.50
CA GLY A 231 -15.17 14.44 19.45
C GLY A 231 -14.12 13.33 19.26
N ARG A 232 -13.25 13.41 18.25
CA ARG A 232 -12.19 12.42 18.03
C ARG A 232 -11.09 12.52 19.06
N TYR A 233 -10.55 11.37 19.45
CA TYR A 233 -9.41 11.31 20.36
C TYR A 233 -8.19 11.98 19.71
N LYS A 234 -7.58 12.91 20.43
CA LYS A 234 -6.38 13.63 19.98
C LYS A 234 -5.16 12.90 20.51
N PHE A 235 -4.26 12.54 19.61
CA PHE A 235 -3.05 11.83 20.01
C PHE A 235 -2.09 12.74 20.79
N PRO A 236 -1.40 12.20 21.82
CA PRO A 236 -0.40 12.94 22.56
C PRO A 236 0.71 13.49 21.64
N ARG A 237 1.04 14.78 21.79
CA ARG A 237 2.15 15.40 21.06
C ARG A 237 3.47 15.16 21.77
N GLY A 238 4.53 14.90 20.99
CA GLY A 238 5.90 14.73 21.47
C GLY A 238 6.35 13.28 21.51
N THR A 239 7.66 13.06 21.33
CA THR A 239 8.25 11.73 21.33
C THR A 239 8.36 11.20 22.77
N PRO A 240 7.85 10.00 23.06
CA PRO A 240 7.96 9.39 24.39
C PRO A 240 9.42 9.20 24.81
N ARG A 241 9.67 9.26 26.12
CA ARG A 241 11.00 9.00 26.68
C ARG A 241 11.24 7.50 26.84
N GLY A 242 12.05 6.94 25.95
CA GLY A 242 12.47 5.53 26.01
C GLY A 242 11.35 4.53 25.73
N ALA A 243 11.69 3.24 25.69
CA ALA A 243 10.77 2.16 25.32
C ALA A 243 9.57 2.05 26.27
N GLN A 244 9.78 2.18 27.59
CA GLN A 244 8.70 2.13 28.58
C GLN A 244 7.70 3.29 28.40
N GLY A 245 8.19 4.50 28.13
CA GLY A 245 7.33 5.65 27.86
C GLY A 245 6.52 5.47 26.59
N ALA A 246 7.13 4.88 25.55
CA ALA A 246 6.44 4.57 24.30
C ALA A 246 5.32 3.53 24.51
N GLN A 247 5.59 2.46 25.26
CA GLN A 247 4.61 1.42 25.55
C GLN A 247 3.44 1.97 26.38
N ALA A 248 3.70 2.75 27.44
CA ALA A 248 2.65 3.34 28.26
C ALA A 248 1.71 4.26 27.45
N MET A 249 2.28 5.01 26.50
CA MET A 249 1.49 5.84 25.59
C MET A 249 0.63 5.01 24.64
N LEU A 250 1.18 3.94 24.06
CA LEU A 250 0.40 3.03 23.21
C LEU A 250 -0.77 2.40 23.96
N GLU A 251 -0.55 1.94 25.20
CA GLU A 251 -1.61 1.39 26.05
C GLU A 251 -2.71 2.42 26.39
N GLU A 252 -2.35 3.69 26.57
CA GLU A 252 -3.33 4.76 26.74
C GLU A 252 -4.17 4.98 25.47
N ILE A 253 -3.51 5.04 24.32
CA ILE A 253 -4.19 5.20 23.03
C ILE A 253 -5.11 3.99 22.79
N GLU A 254 -4.64 2.75 23.02
CA GLU A 254 -5.43 1.52 22.88
C GLU A 254 -6.71 1.58 23.70
N ARG A 255 -6.61 2.08 24.94
CA ARG A 255 -7.75 2.25 25.84
C ARG A 255 -8.74 3.30 25.33
N ALA A 256 -8.25 4.35 24.68
CA ALA A 256 -9.06 5.49 24.26
C ALA A 256 -9.79 5.26 22.93
N VAL A 257 -9.11 4.66 21.94
CA VAL A 257 -9.68 4.44 20.60
C VAL A 257 -10.22 3.01 20.43
N GLY A 258 -9.67 2.04 21.15
CA GLY A 258 -9.94 0.62 20.98
C GLY A 258 -8.92 -0.05 20.05
N ARG A 259 -8.69 -1.36 20.25
CA ARG A 259 -7.68 -2.12 19.49
C ARG A 259 -7.92 -2.16 17.98
N GLY A 260 -9.17 -2.21 17.54
CA GLY A 260 -9.52 -2.33 16.11
C GLY A 260 -9.25 -1.07 15.28
N SER A 261 -9.21 0.10 15.91
CA SER A 261 -8.92 1.40 15.30
C SER A 261 -7.43 1.69 15.13
N MET A 262 -6.55 0.84 15.68
CA MET A 262 -5.11 0.99 15.52
C MET A 262 -4.57 0.51 14.17
N GLY A 263 -5.39 -0.19 13.36
CA GLY A 263 -4.95 -0.75 12.09
C GLY A 263 -3.90 -1.83 12.31
N TYR A 264 -4.35 -2.99 12.80
CA TYR A 264 -3.62 -4.24 12.65
C TYR A 264 -4.15 -4.91 11.39
#